data_AF-A0A5S4VEQ0-F1
#
_entry.id   AF-A0A5S4VEQ0-F1
#
_cell.length_a   1.000
_cell.length_b   1.000
_cell.length_c   1.000
_cell.angle_alpha   90.00
_cell.angle_beta   90.00
_cell.angle_gamma   90.00
#
_symmetry.space_group_name_H-M   'P 1'
#
loop_
_entity.id
_entity.type
_entity.pdbx_description
1 polymer ?
#
loop_
_entity_poly.entity_id
_entity_poly.type
_entity_poly.pdbx_seq_one_letter_code
_entity_poly.pdbx_strand_id
1 'polypeptide(L)'
;MEKRDGHNINYIYYMMNKKVIIITIVVLAILESVIFFYKQNAENSKKYTKNSIESEVVLASSKEGYNSVVVYQLNNALIVSAESEAAFFDGVRYEVETQGNVDSSDIDIVWTNIGGGTEKTEDNDLIIAEIKISENGKLISDTKINFAKKAFDALEDVLKSNKR
;
A
#
# COMPACT_ATOMS: atom_id res chain seq x y z
N MET A 1 49.38 -21.77 74.65
CA MET A 1 47.93 -21.56 74.39
C MET A 1 47.69 -20.07 74.42
N GLU A 2 47.97 -19.38 73.31
CA GLU A 2 47.05 -19.11 72.20
C GLU A 2 46.21 -17.84 72.45
N LYS A 3 46.64 -16.74 71.83
CA LYS A 3 45.84 -15.52 71.64
C LYS A 3 46.10 -15.03 70.22
N ARG A 4 45.32 -15.51 69.24
CA ARG A 4 45.31 -14.95 67.87
C ARG A 4 43.97 -15.21 67.17
N ASP A 5 42.92 -14.45 67.47
CA ASP A 5 41.67 -14.52 66.68
C ASP A 5 40.90 -13.19 66.51
N GLY A 6 41.45 -12.03 66.92
CA GLY A 6 40.74 -10.75 66.81
C GLY A 6 40.82 -10.05 65.44
N HIS A 7 41.84 -10.34 64.62
CA HIS A 7 42.11 -9.63 63.36
C HIS A 7 41.39 -10.22 62.13
N ASN A 8 40.95 -11.47 62.19
CA ASN A 8 40.42 -12.19 61.02
C ASN A 8 38.95 -11.82 60.73
N ILE A 9 38.16 -11.55 61.77
CA ILE A 9 36.71 -11.35 61.68
C ILE A 9 36.37 -10.02 60.97
N ASN A 10 37.09 -8.94 61.28
CA ASN A 10 36.90 -7.63 60.62
C ASN A 10 37.31 -7.65 59.13
N TYR A 11 38.36 -8.41 58.78
CA TYR A 11 38.80 -8.54 57.39
C TYR A 11 37.80 -9.38 56.56
N ILE A 12 37.27 -10.47 57.13
CA ILE A 12 36.21 -11.27 56.52
C ILE A 12 34.94 -10.43 56.33
N TYR A 13 34.55 -9.63 57.32
CA TYR A 13 33.37 -8.76 57.24
C TYR A 13 33.53 -7.67 56.17
N TYR A 14 34.71 -7.02 56.12
CA TYR A 14 35.06 -6.04 55.08
C TYR A 14 35.08 -6.65 53.67
N MET A 15 35.66 -7.85 53.53
CA MET A 15 35.68 -8.61 52.27
C MET A 15 34.27 -9.05 51.84
N MET A 16 33.41 -9.43 52.79
CA MET A 16 32.03 -9.84 52.53
C MET A 16 31.16 -8.64 52.11
N ASN A 17 31.32 -7.48 52.74
CA ASN A 17 30.62 -6.24 52.36
C ASN A 17 31.03 -5.74 50.97
N LYS A 18 32.31 -5.84 50.58
CA LYS A 18 32.76 -5.53 49.21
C LYS A 18 32.14 -6.45 48.16
N LYS A 19 32.09 -7.76 48.43
CA LYS A 19 31.45 -8.73 47.52
C LYS A 19 29.96 -8.46 47.37
N VAL A 20 29.26 -8.12 48.46
CA VAL A 20 27.84 -7.74 48.42
C VAL A 20 27.62 -6.48 47.58
N ILE A 21 28.45 -5.44 47.76
CA ILE A 21 28.37 -4.20 46.96
C ILE A 21 28.58 -4.49 45.46
N ILE A 22 29.56 -5.32 45.11
CA ILE A 22 29.83 -5.69 43.71
C ILE A 22 28.63 -6.45 43.11
N ILE A 23 28.05 -7.39 43.86
CA ILE A 23 26.86 -8.15 43.41
C ILE A 23 25.68 -7.19 43.19
N THR A 24 25.45 -6.23 44.08
CA THR A 24 24.38 -5.24 43.92
C THR A 24 24.53 -4.41 42.65
N ILE A 25 25.74 -3.95 42.33
CA ILE A 25 26.01 -3.17 41.11
C ILE A 25 25.75 -4.01 39.84
N VAL A 26 26.16 -5.28 39.85
CA VAL A 26 25.94 -6.18 38.70
C VAL A 26 24.46 -6.43 38.47
N VAL A 27 23.67 -6.64 39.53
CA VAL A 27 22.21 -6.83 39.41
C VAL A 27 21.52 -5.59 38.83
N LEU A 28 21.93 -4.38 39.25
CA LEU A 28 21.39 -3.13 38.70
C LEU A 28 21.70 -2.97 37.20
N ALA A 29 22.93 -3.28 36.78
CA ALA A 29 23.31 -3.24 35.36
C ALA A 29 22.50 -4.22 34.51
N ILE A 30 22.20 -5.42 35.03
CA ILE A 30 21.37 -6.40 34.31
C ILE A 30 19.93 -5.87 34.18
N LEU A 31 19.35 -5.30 35.24
CA LEU A 31 17.99 -4.74 35.19
C LEU A 31 17.87 -3.61 34.16
N GLU A 32 18.85 -2.72 34.07
CA GLU A 32 18.87 -1.65 33.06
C GLU A 32 18.96 -2.22 31.64
N SER A 33 19.79 -3.24 31.42
CA SER A 33 19.92 -3.89 30.11
C SER A 33 18.61 -4.54 29.66
N VAL A 34 17.90 -5.23 30.56
CA VAL A 34 16.59 -5.83 30.27
C VAL A 34 15.56 -4.78 29.87
N ILE A 35 15.48 -3.67 30.61
CA ILE A 35 14.57 -2.56 30.28
C ILE A 35 14.91 -1.95 28.91
N PHE A 36 16.20 -1.77 28.62
CA PHE A 36 16.67 -1.27 27.32
C PHE A 36 16.27 -2.21 26.17
N PHE A 37 16.45 -3.52 26.33
CA PHE A 37 16.02 -4.51 25.34
C PHE A 37 14.49 -4.53 25.15
N TYR A 38 13.70 -4.44 26.22
CA TYR A 38 12.24 -4.33 26.12
C TYR A 38 11.82 -3.08 25.35
N LYS A 39 12.43 -1.92 25.62
CA LYS A 39 12.15 -0.68 24.90
C LYS A 39 12.52 -0.78 23.42
N GLN A 40 13.71 -1.28 23.11
CA GLN A 40 14.16 -1.46 21.73
C GLN A 40 13.24 -2.41 20.97
N ASN A 41 12.80 -3.51 21.59
CA ASN A 41 11.91 -4.48 20.95
C ASN A 41 10.48 -3.92 20.75
N ALA A 42 9.98 -3.10 21.68
CA ALA A 42 8.71 -2.40 21.53
C ALA A 42 8.75 -1.26 20.48
N GLU A 43 9.88 -0.59 20.33
CA GLU A 43 10.09 0.41 19.27
C GLU A 43 10.23 -0.25 17.90
N ASN A 44 10.96 -1.37 17.83
CA ASN A 44 11.07 -2.17 16.62
C ASN A 44 9.71 -2.75 16.23
N SER A 45 8.94 -3.30 17.16
CA SER A 45 7.60 -3.81 16.86
C SER A 45 6.68 -2.72 16.32
N LYS A 46 6.68 -1.51 16.92
CA LYS A 46 5.95 -0.34 16.38
C LYS A 46 6.43 0.07 14.99
N LYS A 47 7.73 -0.03 14.70
CA LYS A 47 8.31 0.24 13.38
C LYS A 47 7.87 -0.80 12.34
N TYR A 48 7.73 -2.08 12.73
CA TYR A 48 7.17 -3.13 11.87
C TYR A 48 5.65 -2.99 11.69
N THR A 49 4.91 -2.54 12.70
CA THR A 49 3.46 -2.28 12.58
C THR A 49 3.15 -1.05 11.73
N LYS A 50 4.03 -0.04 11.69
CA LYS A 50 3.85 1.18 10.87
C LYS A 50 4.07 0.94 9.36
N ASN A 51 4.73 -0.15 8.98
CA ASN A 51 5.08 -0.45 7.57
C ASN A 51 4.20 -1.56 6.94
N SER A 52 3.07 -1.95 7.54
CA SER A 52 2.29 -3.08 7.01
C SER A 52 0.79 -2.92 7.24
N ILE A 53 0.21 -1.89 6.62
CA ILE A 53 -1.16 -1.96 6.10
C ILE A 53 -1.05 -1.42 4.68
N GLU A 54 -1.10 -2.30 3.67
CA GLU A 54 -1.44 -1.89 2.31
C GLU A 54 -2.87 -1.33 2.37
N SER A 55 -3.01 -0.05 2.71
CA SER A 55 -4.31 0.59 2.75
C SER A 55 -4.70 0.90 1.32
N GLU A 56 -5.34 -0.08 0.67
CA GLU A 56 -6.08 0.16 -0.55
C GLU A 56 -7.25 1.10 -0.22
N VAL A 57 -7.25 2.29 -0.81
CA VAL A 57 -8.32 3.27 -0.66
C VAL A 57 -8.91 3.55 -2.03
N VAL A 58 -10.15 3.13 -2.25
CA VAL A 58 -10.88 3.45 -3.49
C VAL A 58 -11.24 4.94 -3.48
N LEU A 59 -10.80 5.65 -4.51
CA LEU A 59 -11.04 7.09 -4.68
C LEU A 59 -12.18 7.34 -5.66
N ALA A 60 -12.27 6.55 -6.73
CA ALA A 60 -13.37 6.60 -7.68
C ALA A 60 -13.69 5.21 -8.22
N SER A 61 -14.96 4.96 -8.52
CA SER A 61 -15.40 3.73 -9.17
C SER A 61 -16.62 4.05 -10.03
N SER A 62 -16.64 3.53 -11.25
CA SER A 62 -17.77 3.67 -12.15
C SER A 62 -17.99 2.39 -12.95
N LYS A 63 -19.24 2.11 -13.28
CA LYS A 63 -19.67 0.90 -14.00
C LYS A 63 -20.64 1.28 -15.10
N GLU A 64 -20.53 0.57 -16.22
CA GLU A 64 -21.43 0.70 -17.35
C GLU A 64 -21.64 -0.68 -17.99
N GLY A 65 -22.86 -1.23 -17.83
CA GLY A 65 -23.16 -2.61 -18.19
C GLY A 65 -22.21 -3.60 -17.49
N TYR A 66 -21.49 -4.39 -18.29
CA TYR A 66 -20.51 -5.38 -17.81
C TYR A 66 -19.12 -4.79 -17.56
N ASN A 67 -18.92 -3.50 -17.85
CA ASN A 67 -17.62 -2.83 -17.78
C ASN A 67 -17.50 -2.04 -16.48
N SER A 68 -16.28 -1.96 -15.96
CA SER A 68 -15.99 -1.22 -14.73
C SER A 68 -14.63 -0.55 -14.80
N VAL A 69 -14.52 0.59 -14.15
CA VAL A 69 -13.27 1.30 -13.90
C VAL A 69 -13.22 1.64 -12.41
N VAL A 70 -12.10 1.31 -11.77
CA VAL A 70 -11.81 1.63 -10.38
C VAL A 70 -10.47 2.35 -10.33
N VAL A 71 -10.46 3.49 -9.64
CA VAL A 71 -9.26 4.25 -9.34
C VAL A 71 -9.05 4.22 -7.83
N TYR A 72 -7.90 3.74 -7.40
CA TYR A 72 -7.62 3.55 -5.99
C TYR A 72 -6.16 3.86 -5.67
N GLN A 73 -5.95 4.35 -4.46
CA GLN A 73 -4.63 4.54 -3.89
C GLN A 73 -4.16 3.21 -3.31
N LEU A 74 -2.99 2.75 -3.75
CA LEU A 74 -2.29 1.61 -3.16
C LEU A 74 -0.91 2.09 -2.69
N ASN A 75 -0.74 2.21 -1.38
CA ASN A 75 0.42 2.88 -0.77
C ASN A 75 0.53 4.33 -1.27
N ASN A 76 1.60 4.66 -2.01
CA ASN A 76 1.85 5.99 -2.58
C ASN A 76 1.59 6.06 -4.09
N ALA A 77 1.02 5.01 -4.68
CA ALA A 77 0.72 4.95 -6.11
C ALA A 77 -0.79 5.03 -6.34
N LEU A 78 -1.18 5.80 -7.36
CA LEU A 78 -2.55 5.80 -7.85
C LEU A 78 -2.70 4.73 -8.93
N ILE A 79 -3.59 3.78 -8.72
CA ILE A 79 -3.82 2.67 -9.66
C ILE A 79 -5.17 2.86 -10.34
N VAL A 80 -5.17 2.75 -11.66
CA VAL A 80 -6.38 2.63 -12.46
C VAL A 80 -6.52 1.19 -12.93
N SER A 81 -7.65 0.57 -12.61
CA SER A 81 -8.01 -0.79 -13.03
C SER A 81 -9.32 -0.75 -13.79
N ALA A 82 -9.34 -1.29 -14.99
CA ALA A 82 -10.52 -1.46 -15.80
C ALA A 82 -10.74 -2.96 -16.06
N GLU A 83 -11.95 -3.43 -15.80
CA GLU A 83 -12.33 -4.84 -15.87
C GLU A 83 -13.67 -4.98 -16.57
N SER A 84 -13.87 -6.12 -17.23
CA SER A 84 -15.16 -6.46 -17.85
C SER A 84 -15.46 -7.95 -17.71
N GLU A 85 -16.74 -8.28 -17.56
CA GLU A 85 -17.21 -9.67 -17.63
C GLU A 85 -17.23 -10.21 -19.07
N ALA A 86 -17.03 -9.34 -20.07
CA ALA A 86 -16.98 -9.73 -21.46
C ALA A 86 -15.67 -10.47 -21.81
N ALA A 87 -15.81 -11.64 -22.46
CA ALA A 87 -14.66 -12.47 -22.86
C ALA A 87 -13.71 -11.80 -23.89
N PHE A 88 -14.13 -10.69 -24.49
CA PHE A 88 -13.35 -9.90 -25.44
C PHE A 88 -12.63 -8.71 -24.79
N PHE A 89 -12.46 -8.69 -23.47
CA PHE A 89 -11.65 -7.68 -22.79
C PHE A 89 -10.71 -8.35 -21.79
N ASP A 90 -9.42 -8.07 -21.90
CA ASP A 90 -8.38 -8.76 -21.11
C ASP A 90 -8.04 -8.04 -19.79
N GLY A 91 -8.78 -6.98 -19.45
CA GLY A 91 -8.45 -6.10 -18.34
C GLY A 91 -7.37 -5.07 -18.71
N VAL A 92 -7.40 -3.91 -18.07
CA VAL A 92 -6.35 -2.89 -18.19
C VAL A 92 -6.01 -2.40 -16.80
N ARG A 93 -4.72 -2.38 -16.47
CA ARG A 93 -4.22 -1.85 -15.20
C ARG A 93 -3.00 -0.99 -15.45
N TYR A 94 -2.99 0.22 -14.92
CA TYR A 94 -1.82 1.11 -14.99
C TYR A 94 -1.72 1.97 -13.73
N GLU A 95 -0.49 2.41 -13.47
CA GLU A 95 -0.15 3.32 -12.38
C GLU A 95 -0.04 4.74 -12.92
N VAL A 96 -0.51 5.70 -12.12
CA VAL A 96 -0.36 7.14 -12.37
C VAL A 96 0.55 7.69 -11.28
N GLU A 97 1.67 8.27 -11.71
CA GLU A 97 2.61 8.93 -10.79
C GLU A 97 1.97 10.20 -10.21
N THR A 98 2.01 10.32 -8.88
CA THR A 98 1.56 11.51 -8.15
C THR A 98 2.71 12.11 -7.36
N GLN A 99 2.67 13.41 -7.12
CA GLN A 99 3.67 14.13 -6.30
C GLN A 99 3.09 14.60 -4.97
N GLY A 100 1.76 14.52 -4.82
CA GLY A 100 1.00 14.86 -3.64
C GLY A 100 -0.24 13.99 -3.50
N ASN A 101 -1.23 14.51 -2.77
CA ASN A 101 -2.49 13.81 -2.53
C ASN A 101 -3.46 14.09 -3.68
N VAL A 102 -4.15 13.03 -4.11
CA VAL A 102 -5.25 13.06 -5.07
C VAL A 102 -6.49 12.55 -4.33
N ASP A 103 -7.56 13.33 -4.37
CA ASP A 103 -8.82 12.97 -3.73
C ASP A 103 -9.87 12.54 -4.79
N SER A 104 -11.01 12.03 -4.34
CA SER A 104 -12.07 11.57 -5.25
C SER A 104 -12.59 12.65 -6.20
N SER A 105 -12.55 13.92 -5.79
CA SER A 105 -12.97 15.07 -6.61
C SER A 105 -12.03 15.41 -7.75
N ASP A 106 -10.80 14.87 -7.72
CA ASP A 106 -9.80 15.11 -8.75
C ASP A 106 -9.87 14.08 -9.89
N ILE A 107 -10.82 13.13 -9.81
CA ILE A 107 -10.94 11.99 -10.72
C ILE A 107 -12.30 12.05 -11.42
N ASP A 108 -12.27 12.22 -12.73
CA ASP A 108 -13.44 12.11 -13.58
C ASP A 108 -13.40 10.79 -14.37
N ILE A 109 -14.50 10.04 -14.34
CA ILE A 109 -14.69 8.86 -15.19
C ILE A 109 -15.94 9.11 -16.03
N VAL A 110 -15.75 9.35 -17.32
CA VAL A 110 -16.84 9.64 -18.26
C VAL A 110 -16.98 8.49 -19.25
N TRP A 111 -18.19 7.94 -19.34
CA TRP A 111 -18.52 6.89 -20.30
C TRP A 111 -19.04 7.51 -21.59
N THR A 112 -18.53 7.03 -22.71
CA THR A 112 -18.90 7.46 -24.05
C THR A 112 -19.13 6.28 -24.99
N ASN A 113 -19.99 6.47 -25.97
CA ASN A 113 -20.10 5.58 -27.11
C ASN A 113 -18.93 5.79 -28.10
N ILE A 114 -18.87 4.97 -29.15
CA ILE A 114 -17.83 5.05 -30.20
C ILE A 114 -17.78 6.44 -30.87
N GLY A 115 -18.92 7.12 -30.96
CA GLY A 115 -19.04 8.47 -31.51
C GLY A 115 -18.69 9.59 -30.54
N GLY A 116 -18.31 9.28 -29.29
CA GLY A 116 -17.99 10.26 -28.24
C GLY A 116 -19.20 10.86 -27.53
N GLY A 117 -20.42 10.40 -27.81
CA GLY A 117 -21.61 10.82 -27.09
C GLY A 117 -21.69 10.15 -25.71
N THR A 118 -22.26 10.84 -24.73
CA THR A 118 -22.45 10.36 -23.35
C THR A 118 -23.84 9.77 -23.10
N GLU A 119 -24.73 9.85 -24.09
CA GLU A 119 -26.08 9.32 -24.00
C GLU A 119 -26.10 7.84 -24.38
N LYS A 120 -26.75 7.04 -23.54
CA LYS A 120 -27.05 5.64 -23.82
C LYS A 120 -28.37 5.54 -24.57
N THR A 121 -28.37 4.82 -25.69
CA THR A 121 -29.59 4.50 -26.45
C THR A 121 -29.66 3.00 -26.72
N GLU A 122 -30.80 2.49 -27.18
CA GLU A 122 -30.96 1.07 -27.52
C GLU A 122 -29.93 0.59 -28.56
N ASP A 123 -29.53 1.47 -29.47
CA ASP A 123 -28.58 1.17 -30.55
C ASP A 123 -27.14 1.55 -30.21
N ASN A 124 -26.90 2.23 -29.08
CA ASN A 124 -25.63 2.86 -28.80
C ASN A 124 -25.22 2.73 -27.33
N ASP A 125 -24.48 1.65 -27.07
CA ASP A 125 -23.87 1.41 -25.77
C ASP A 125 -22.66 2.30 -25.53
N LEU A 126 -22.49 2.69 -24.27
CA LEU A 126 -21.31 3.39 -23.80
C LEU A 126 -20.21 2.36 -23.49
N ILE A 127 -19.22 2.29 -24.37
CA ILE A 127 -18.19 1.24 -24.36
C ILE A 127 -16.76 1.79 -24.21
N ILE A 128 -16.62 3.12 -24.10
CA ILE A 128 -15.36 3.81 -23.91
C ILE A 128 -15.41 4.57 -22.58
N ALA A 129 -14.51 4.26 -21.66
CA ALA A 129 -14.28 5.08 -20.47
C ALA A 129 -13.14 6.05 -20.72
N GLU A 130 -13.38 7.34 -20.51
CA GLU A 130 -12.35 8.38 -20.41
C GLU A 130 -12.09 8.66 -18.93
N ILE A 131 -10.86 8.44 -18.47
CA ILE A 131 -10.42 8.64 -17.10
C ILE A 131 -9.49 9.85 -17.07
N LYS A 132 -9.91 10.92 -16.40
CA LYS A 132 -9.10 12.12 -16.19
C LYS A 132 -8.76 12.24 -14.72
N ILE A 133 -7.47 12.42 -14.44
CA ILE A 133 -6.96 12.59 -13.09
C ILE A 133 -6.20 13.90 -13.04
N SER A 134 -6.57 14.75 -12.11
CA SER A 134 -5.90 16.01 -11.83
C SER A 134 -5.16 15.95 -10.50
N GLU A 135 -4.16 16.80 -10.34
CA GLU A 135 -3.48 17.02 -9.08
C GLU A 135 -3.24 18.53 -8.95
N ASN A 136 -3.66 19.12 -7.85
CA ASN A 136 -3.58 20.58 -7.64
C ASN A 136 -4.21 21.39 -8.80
N GLY A 137 -5.30 20.90 -9.38
CA GLY A 137 -6.00 21.53 -10.51
C GLY A 137 -5.30 21.39 -11.86
N LYS A 138 -4.21 20.60 -11.96
CA LYS A 138 -3.52 20.29 -13.23
C LYS A 138 -3.81 18.86 -13.65
N LEU A 139 -4.22 18.66 -14.89
CA LEU A 139 -4.40 17.33 -15.48
C LEU A 139 -3.05 16.60 -15.55
N ILE A 140 -2.96 15.43 -14.91
CA ILE A 140 -1.76 14.58 -14.88
C ILE A 140 -1.94 13.27 -15.66
N SER A 141 -3.18 12.82 -15.86
CA SER A 141 -3.51 11.66 -16.69
C SER A 141 -4.83 11.89 -17.42
N ASP A 142 -4.88 11.48 -18.70
CA ASP A 142 -6.08 11.45 -19.54
C ASP A 142 -6.00 10.20 -20.43
N THR A 143 -6.77 9.17 -20.05
CA THR A 143 -6.68 7.86 -20.68
C THR A 143 -8.06 7.39 -21.13
N LYS A 144 -8.14 6.92 -22.38
CA LYS A 144 -9.33 6.29 -22.95
C LYS A 144 -9.15 4.78 -23.03
N ILE A 145 -10.10 4.05 -22.46
CA ILE A 145 -10.15 2.59 -22.48
C ILE A 145 -11.37 2.18 -23.31
N ASN A 146 -11.13 1.52 -24.44
CA ASN A 146 -12.18 0.97 -25.29
C ASN A 146 -12.38 -0.52 -24.98
N PHE A 147 -13.51 -0.84 -24.36
CA PHE A 147 -13.84 -2.19 -23.90
C PHE A 147 -14.22 -3.17 -25.03
N ALA A 148 -14.50 -2.66 -26.24
CA ALA A 148 -14.85 -3.48 -27.40
C ALA A 148 -13.71 -3.59 -28.42
N LYS A 149 -12.53 -3.01 -28.16
CA LYS A 149 -11.42 -2.95 -29.12
C LYS A 149 -11.07 -4.32 -29.69
N LYS A 150 -10.88 -5.33 -28.84
CA LYS A 150 -10.52 -6.69 -29.26
C LYS A 150 -11.62 -7.36 -30.09
N ALA A 151 -12.90 -7.08 -29.81
CA ALA A 151 -14.00 -7.57 -30.63
C ALA A 151 -13.95 -6.98 -32.04
N PHE A 152 -13.65 -5.68 -32.16
CA PHE A 152 -13.45 -5.04 -33.46
C PHE A 152 -12.20 -5.54 -34.18
N ASP A 153 -11.08 -5.69 -33.48
CA ASP A 153 -9.84 -6.23 -34.03
C ASP A 153 -10.07 -7.64 -34.61
N ALA A 154 -10.78 -8.51 -33.87
CA ALA A 154 -11.13 -9.85 -34.34
C ALA A 154 -12.03 -9.84 -35.58
N LEU A 155 -13.01 -8.93 -35.65
CA LEU A 155 -13.86 -8.78 -36.83
C LEU A 155 -13.05 -8.30 -38.04
N GLU A 156 -12.16 -7.33 -37.85
CA GLU A 156 -11.30 -6.81 -38.91
C GLU A 156 -10.38 -7.88 -39.48
N ASP A 157 -9.81 -8.73 -38.61
CA ASP A 157 -8.96 -9.84 -39.02
C ASP A 157 -9.69 -10.85 -39.90
N VAL A 158 -10.94 -11.21 -39.54
CA VAL A 158 -11.80 -12.09 -40.36
C VAL A 158 -12.14 -11.46 -41.72
N LEU A 159 -12.44 -10.15 -41.74
CA LEU A 159 -12.71 -9.43 -42.98
C LEU A 159 -11.49 -9.35 -43.90
N LYS A 160 -10.29 -9.21 -43.33
CA LYS A 160 -9.03 -9.23 -44.07
C LYS A 160 -8.69 -10.62 -44.58
N SER A 161 -8.98 -11.68 -43.81
CA SER A 161 -8.71 -13.06 -44.24
C SER A 161 -9.62 -13.50 -45.39
N ASN A 162 -10.87 -13.02 -45.44
CA ASN A 162 -11.83 -13.36 -46.52
C ASN A 162 -11.64 -12.58 -47.83
N LYS A 163 -10.70 -11.61 -47.86
CA LYS A 163 -10.32 -10.89 -49.10
C LYS A 163 -9.12 -11.52 -49.81
N ARG A 164 -8.63 -12.68 -49.36
CA ARG A 164 -7.63 -13.52 -50.05
C ARG A 164 -8.32 -14.71 -50.72
#